data_AF-A0AA91EZY8-F1
#
_entry.id   AF-A0AA91EZY8-F1
#
_cell.length_a   1.000
_cell.length_b   1.000
_cell.length_c   1.000
_cell.angle_alpha   90.00
_cell.angle_beta   90.00
_cell.angle_gamma   90.00
#
_symmetry.space_group_name_H-M   'P 1'
#
loop_
_entity.id
_entity.type
_entity.pdbx_description
1 polymer ?
#
loop_
_entity_poly.entity_id
_entity_poly.type
_entity_poly.pdbx_seq_one_letter_code
_entity_poly.pdbx_strand_id
1 'polypeptide(L)'
;MTGAILTIDTATPAVTAGVVAADRRTVLAERVTPDARAHAERLTPNVLGALADAGLSMADLAAVVVGCGPGPFTGLRVGMASAAAYGHALGIPVYGVCSLDAIGVRTTGPVLVVTDARRREVYWARYRDGARVAGPAVCAPADVDPADAVAVAGSPAHTELFDLPGLDITYPTPAGLVAAVRDWNEAPESLVPLYLRRPDAKPPATAAVPVMLDALVDSDAERCAELEAQLFGGDDPWPAEAFSRAIGARDHHYVAARVGDAVVGYGGIARLGRTPPFEYEVHTIGVDKAHQGRGIGRRLLADLLEYADGGVVYLEVRTDNAAAIALYRDVGFVETGLRKRYYRNGADAYTMRREASS
;
A
#
# COMPACT_ATOMS: atom_id res chain seq x y z
N MET A 1 -18.70 29.74 -8.04
CA MET A 1 -17.23 29.80 -7.87
C MET A 1 -16.68 30.81 -8.86
N THR A 2 -15.78 31.69 -8.43
CA THR A 2 -15.19 32.77 -9.26
C THR A 2 -13.74 32.51 -9.66
N GLY A 3 -13.11 31.44 -9.17
CA GLY A 3 -11.73 31.05 -9.52
C GLY A 3 -11.66 29.88 -10.50
N ALA A 4 -10.46 29.64 -11.02
CA ALA A 4 -10.18 28.57 -11.97
C ALA A 4 -10.15 27.19 -11.28
N ILE A 5 -10.24 26.13 -12.08
CA ILE A 5 -10.26 24.74 -11.62
C ILE A 5 -8.99 24.07 -12.12
N LEU A 6 -8.19 23.56 -11.18
CA LEU A 6 -7.05 22.73 -11.51
C LEU A 6 -7.54 21.30 -11.80
N THR A 7 -7.05 20.69 -12.86
CA THR A 7 -7.37 19.31 -13.24
C THR A 7 -6.10 18.49 -13.32
N ILE A 8 -6.11 17.27 -12.79
CA ILE A 8 -4.95 16.37 -12.74
C ILE A 8 -5.40 14.95 -13.08
N ASP A 9 -4.66 14.26 -13.95
CA ASP A 9 -4.75 12.80 -14.11
C ASP A 9 -3.37 12.17 -14.22
N THR A 10 -3.17 11.10 -13.46
CA THR A 10 -1.96 10.25 -13.47
C THR A 10 -2.34 8.78 -13.50
N ALA A 11 -3.59 8.47 -13.84
CA ALA A 11 -4.14 7.12 -13.87
C ALA A 11 -3.81 6.42 -15.19
N THR A 12 -3.59 7.19 -16.25
CA THR A 12 -3.30 6.69 -17.60
C THR A 12 -1.80 6.74 -17.90
N PRO A 13 -1.36 6.24 -19.08
CA PRO A 13 0.03 6.41 -19.52
C PRO A 13 0.48 7.87 -19.72
N ALA A 14 -0.42 8.84 -19.63
CA ALA A 14 -0.10 10.26 -19.68
C ALA A 14 -0.27 10.93 -18.31
N VAL A 15 0.63 11.87 -18.02
CA VAL A 15 0.55 12.80 -16.89
C VAL A 15 -0.10 14.08 -17.39
N THR A 16 -1.37 14.25 -17.08
CA THR A 16 -2.16 15.43 -17.48
C THR A 16 -2.27 16.39 -16.30
N ALA A 17 -1.97 17.67 -16.55
CA ALA A 17 -2.43 18.77 -15.72
C ALA A 17 -3.03 19.87 -16.60
N GLY A 18 -4.10 20.51 -16.15
CA GLY A 18 -4.68 21.62 -16.90
C GLY A 18 -5.52 22.53 -16.03
N VAL A 19 -5.80 23.71 -16.55
CA VAL A 19 -6.57 24.75 -15.86
C VAL A 19 -7.83 25.04 -16.67
N VAL A 20 -8.98 24.93 -16.02
CA VAL A 20 -10.29 25.19 -16.61
C VAL A 20 -10.89 26.43 -15.97
N ALA A 21 -11.51 27.29 -16.75
CA ALA A 21 -12.16 28.50 -16.25
C ALA A 21 -13.34 28.18 -15.32
N ALA A 22 -13.80 29.20 -14.59
CA ALA A 22 -14.93 29.08 -13.66
C ALA A 22 -16.26 28.67 -14.35
N ASP A 23 -16.36 28.85 -15.68
CA ASP A 23 -17.49 28.38 -16.49
C ASP A 23 -17.52 26.85 -16.68
N ARG A 24 -16.48 26.14 -16.19
CA ARG A 24 -16.33 24.68 -16.23
C ARG A 24 -16.26 24.08 -17.64
N ARG A 25 -16.05 24.92 -18.67
CA ARG A 25 -16.08 24.50 -20.07
C ARG A 25 -14.83 24.95 -20.81
N THR A 26 -14.34 26.15 -20.52
CA THR A 26 -13.21 26.74 -21.22
C THR A 26 -11.90 26.24 -20.62
N VAL A 27 -11.14 25.44 -21.37
CA VAL A 27 -9.78 25.07 -21.00
C VAL A 27 -8.86 26.26 -21.26
N LEU A 28 -8.25 26.79 -20.19
CA LEU A 28 -7.34 27.94 -20.26
C LEU A 28 -5.93 27.51 -20.65
N ALA A 29 -5.49 26.35 -20.16
CA ALA A 29 -4.20 25.75 -20.51
C ALA A 29 -4.19 24.26 -20.16
N GLU A 30 -3.34 23.49 -20.85
CA GLU A 30 -3.08 22.10 -20.54
C GLU A 30 -1.64 21.70 -20.82
N ARG A 31 -1.12 20.76 -20.03
CA ARG A 31 0.17 20.11 -20.24
C ARG A 31 0.01 18.61 -20.07
N VAL A 32 0.34 17.90 -21.12
CA VAL A 32 0.24 16.44 -21.19
C VAL A 32 1.64 15.87 -21.44
N THR A 33 2.09 14.97 -20.58
CA THR A 33 3.34 14.22 -20.78
C THR A 33 3.01 12.74 -20.98
N PRO A 34 3.10 12.18 -22.19
CA PRO A 34 2.84 10.77 -22.47
C PRO A 34 4.02 9.89 -22.00
N ASP A 35 4.23 9.83 -20.69
CA ASP A 35 5.19 8.95 -20.05
C ASP A 35 4.63 8.41 -18.73
N ALA A 36 4.26 7.13 -18.76
CA ALA A 36 3.63 6.44 -17.64
C ALA A 36 4.53 6.34 -16.39
N ARG A 37 5.85 6.56 -16.52
CA ARG A 37 6.82 6.51 -15.42
C ARG A 37 7.15 7.88 -14.84
N ALA A 38 6.78 8.94 -15.53
CA ALA A 38 7.18 10.30 -15.17
C ALA A 38 6.19 11.01 -14.23
N HIS A 39 5.16 10.32 -13.71
CA HIS A 39 4.12 10.93 -12.86
C HIS A 39 4.67 11.66 -11.64
N ALA A 40 5.71 11.13 -10.99
CA ALA A 40 6.34 11.79 -9.84
C ALA A 40 7.15 13.05 -10.24
N GLU A 41 7.85 12.99 -11.37
CA GLU A 41 8.75 14.06 -11.82
C GLU A 41 8.03 15.17 -12.61
N ARG A 42 6.94 14.83 -13.30
CA ARG A 42 6.26 15.71 -14.27
C ARG A 42 4.98 16.32 -13.77
N LEU A 43 4.34 15.76 -12.75
CA LEU A 43 3.06 16.29 -12.28
C LEU A 43 3.18 17.75 -11.83
N THR A 44 4.07 18.04 -10.87
CA THR A 44 4.25 19.40 -10.37
C THR A 44 4.70 20.38 -11.47
N PRO A 45 5.69 20.06 -12.32
CA PRO A 45 6.03 20.90 -13.47
C PRO A 45 4.87 21.16 -14.44
N ASN A 46 4.03 20.15 -14.71
CA ASN A 46 2.87 20.32 -15.60
C ASN A 46 1.82 21.23 -14.95
N VAL A 47 1.58 21.10 -13.65
CA VAL A 47 0.66 21.98 -12.90
C VAL A 47 1.14 23.43 -12.94
N LEU A 48 2.41 23.68 -12.59
CA LEU A 48 2.98 25.02 -12.59
C LEU A 48 3.04 25.63 -14.00
N GLY A 49 3.41 24.82 -15.00
CA GLY A 49 3.43 25.24 -16.38
C GLY A 49 2.04 25.59 -16.91
N ALA A 50 1.02 24.77 -16.63
CA ALA A 50 -0.36 25.07 -17.06
C ALA A 50 -0.92 26.33 -16.41
N LEU A 51 -0.61 26.57 -15.12
CA LEU A 51 -0.96 27.84 -14.46
C LEU A 51 -0.27 29.03 -15.14
N ALA A 52 1.03 28.93 -15.41
CA ALA A 52 1.79 29.98 -16.08
C ALA A 52 1.27 30.27 -17.51
N ASP A 53 0.98 29.22 -18.29
CA ASP A 53 0.42 29.34 -19.64
C ASP A 53 -0.97 30.02 -19.62
N ALA A 54 -1.75 29.81 -18.56
CA ALA A 54 -3.03 30.48 -18.33
C ALA A 54 -2.90 31.89 -17.74
N GLY A 55 -1.69 32.35 -17.41
CA GLY A 55 -1.46 33.62 -16.73
C GLY A 55 -1.99 33.66 -15.28
N LEU A 56 -2.07 32.51 -14.63
CA LEU A 56 -2.65 32.34 -13.29
C LEU A 56 -1.60 31.82 -12.29
N SER A 57 -1.95 31.89 -11.01
CA SER A 57 -1.18 31.37 -9.88
C SER A 57 -2.01 30.36 -9.08
N MET A 58 -1.38 29.70 -8.12
CA MET A 58 -2.08 28.80 -7.19
C MET A 58 -3.21 29.50 -6.41
N ALA A 59 -3.10 30.81 -6.16
CA ALA A 59 -4.10 31.58 -5.43
C ALA A 59 -5.38 31.84 -6.24
N ASP A 60 -5.33 31.69 -7.57
CA ASP A 60 -6.48 31.90 -8.45
C ASP A 60 -7.38 30.64 -8.57
N LEU A 61 -6.96 29.54 -7.96
CA LEU A 61 -7.68 28.27 -7.97
C LEU A 61 -8.83 28.28 -6.95
N ALA A 62 -9.99 27.81 -7.37
CA ALA A 62 -11.18 27.63 -6.53
C ALA A 62 -11.56 26.16 -6.28
N ALA A 63 -10.99 25.22 -7.05
CA ALA A 63 -11.18 23.79 -6.85
C ALA A 63 -10.07 22.99 -7.55
N VAL A 64 -9.92 21.73 -7.14
CA VAL A 64 -9.10 20.72 -7.82
C VAL A 64 -9.99 19.56 -8.26
N VAL A 65 -9.81 19.05 -9.48
CA VAL A 65 -10.41 17.81 -9.97
C VAL A 65 -9.31 16.81 -10.27
N VAL A 66 -9.41 15.60 -9.75
CA VAL A 66 -8.40 14.57 -9.93
C VAL A 66 -8.99 13.25 -10.41
N GLY A 67 -8.32 12.63 -11.38
CA GLY A 67 -8.61 11.26 -11.79
C GLY A 67 -8.23 10.25 -10.69
N CYS A 68 -9.22 9.53 -10.17
CA CYS A 68 -9.07 8.49 -9.15
C CYS A 68 -8.89 7.09 -9.75
N GLY A 69 -8.71 6.98 -11.07
CA GLY A 69 -8.51 5.72 -11.79
C GLY A 69 -9.74 5.25 -12.55
N PRO A 70 -9.73 3.99 -13.01
CA PRO A 70 -8.71 2.96 -12.79
C PRO A 70 -7.34 3.29 -13.40
N GLY A 71 -6.28 2.82 -12.76
CA GLY A 71 -4.89 3.12 -13.17
C GLY A 71 -3.84 2.39 -12.31
N PRO A 72 -2.54 2.46 -12.67
CA PRO A 72 -1.46 1.89 -11.88
C PRO A 72 -1.35 2.51 -10.49
N PHE A 73 -1.03 1.68 -9.49
CA PHE A 73 -1.00 2.06 -8.08
C PHE A 73 -0.16 3.31 -7.76
N THR A 74 1.08 3.37 -8.27
CA THR A 74 1.99 4.48 -7.99
C THR A 74 1.49 5.78 -8.62
N GLY A 75 1.05 5.73 -9.88
CA GLY A 75 0.50 6.89 -10.59
C GLY A 75 -0.69 7.49 -9.87
N LEU A 76 -1.68 6.65 -9.53
CA LEU A 76 -2.90 7.10 -8.83
C LEU A 76 -2.60 7.82 -7.51
N ARG A 77 -1.72 7.26 -6.68
CA ARG A 77 -1.39 7.86 -5.39
C ARG A 77 -0.67 9.20 -5.54
N VAL A 78 0.22 9.33 -6.52
CA VAL A 78 0.91 10.60 -6.77
C VAL A 78 -0.11 11.68 -7.15
N GLY A 79 -0.99 11.41 -8.11
CA GLY A 79 -2.03 12.37 -8.52
C GLY A 79 -2.96 12.76 -7.37
N MET A 80 -3.55 11.77 -6.69
CA MET A 80 -4.51 12.00 -5.60
C MET A 80 -3.87 12.69 -4.39
N ALA A 81 -2.65 12.30 -3.98
CA ALA A 81 -1.97 12.93 -2.87
C ALA A 81 -1.59 14.38 -3.19
N SER A 82 -1.12 14.67 -4.41
CA SER A 82 -0.86 16.04 -4.85
C SER A 82 -2.14 16.87 -4.87
N ALA A 83 -3.25 16.34 -5.42
CA ALA A 83 -4.54 17.03 -5.41
C ALA A 83 -5.04 17.34 -3.99
N ALA A 84 -4.96 16.36 -3.08
CA ALA A 84 -5.32 16.54 -1.68
C ALA A 84 -4.43 17.58 -1.00
N ALA A 85 -3.12 17.58 -1.28
CA ALA A 85 -2.18 18.56 -0.74
C ALA A 85 -2.49 19.98 -1.24
N TYR A 86 -2.80 20.16 -2.53
CA TYR A 86 -3.22 21.45 -3.07
C TYR A 86 -4.53 21.92 -2.45
N GLY A 87 -5.53 21.04 -2.37
CA GLY A 87 -6.81 21.35 -1.74
C GLY A 87 -6.66 21.78 -0.29
N HIS A 88 -5.87 21.03 0.49
CA HIS A 88 -5.59 21.33 1.88
C HIS A 88 -4.85 22.66 2.05
N ALA A 89 -3.80 22.89 1.27
CA ALA A 89 -2.98 24.10 1.36
C ALA A 89 -3.74 25.38 0.98
N LEU A 90 -4.66 25.29 0.00
CA LEU A 90 -5.42 26.42 -0.51
C LEU A 90 -6.81 26.56 0.16
N GLY A 91 -7.23 25.58 0.96
CA GLY A 91 -8.56 25.55 1.56
C GLY A 91 -9.69 25.40 0.54
N ILE A 92 -9.43 24.70 -0.58
CA ILE A 92 -10.37 24.54 -1.70
C ILE A 92 -10.84 23.09 -1.85
N PRO A 93 -12.07 22.85 -2.36
CA PRO A 93 -12.60 21.51 -2.55
C PRO A 93 -11.81 20.71 -3.60
N VAL A 94 -11.72 19.40 -3.38
CA VAL A 94 -11.04 18.45 -4.28
C VAL A 94 -12.03 17.36 -4.73
N TYR A 95 -12.36 17.33 -6.00
CA TYR A 95 -13.30 16.38 -6.59
C TYR A 95 -12.55 15.21 -7.22
N GLY A 96 -12.88 13.99 -6.79
CA GLY A 96 -12.40 12.77 -7.41
C GLY A 96 -13.35 12.31 -8.53
N VAL A 97 -12.81 11.94 -9.69
CA VAL A 97 -13.58 11.39 -10.81
C VAL A 97 -12.95 10.11 -11.36
N CYS A 98 -13.74 9.26 -11.99
CA CYS A 98 -13.20 8.13 -12.74
C CYS A 98 -12.49 8.65 -14.00
N SER A 99 -11.24 8.26 -14.21
CA SER A 99 -10.43 8.64 -15.36
C SER A 99 -11.03 8.16 -16.67
N LEU A 100 -11.69 6.98 -16.69
CA LEU A 100 -12.41 6.55 -17.89
C LEU A 100 -13.64 7.42 -18.17
N ASP A 101 -14.31 7.95 -17.14
CA ASP A 101 -15.46 8.85 -17.33
C ASP A 101 -15.01 10.17 -17.96
N ALA A 102 -13.81 10.65 -17.63
CA ALA A 102 -13.23 11.85 -18.24
C ALA A 102 -12.90 11.68 -19.74
N ILE A 103 -12.71 10.44 -20.22
CA ILE A 103 -12.63 10.12 -21.65
C ILE A 103 -14.04 9.97 -22.22
N GLY A 104 -14.86 9.13 -21.56
CA GLY A 104 -16.17 8.72 -22.02
C GLY A 104 -17.17 9.87 -22.17
N VAL A 105 -17.16 10.86 -21.28
CA VAL A 105 -18.08 12.02 -21.29
C VAL A 105 -18.01 12.85 -22.57
N ARG A 106 -16.93 12.73 -23.34
CA ARG A 106 -16.72 13.42 -24.62
C ARG A 106 -17.19 12.63 -25.84
N THR A 107 -17.70 11.42 -25.64
CA THR A 107 -18.11 10.52 -26.71
C THR A 107 -19.59 10.69 -27.05
N THR A 108 -19.97 10.33 -28.28
CA THR A 108 -21.37 10.31 -28.74
C THR A 108 -21.67 8.92 -29.30
N GLY A 109 -22.92 8.46 -29.16
CA GLY A 109 -23.29 7.08 -29.47
C GLY A 109 -22.69 6.05 -28.51
N PRO A 110 -22.80 4.74 -28.83
CA PRO A 110 -22.22 3.67 -28.04
C PRO A 110 -20.71 3.55 -28.29
N VAL A 111 -19.90 3.77 -27.25
CA VAL A 111 -18.43 3.79 -27.34
C VAL A 111 -17.80 2.94 -26.24
N LEU A 112 -16.79 2.16 -26.60
CA LEU A 112 -15.93 1.46 -25.67
C LEU A 112 -14.74 2.37 -25.31
N VAL A 113 -14.46 2.57 -24.02
CA VAL A 113 -13.24 3.29 -23.58
C VAL A 113 -12.28 2.27 -22.99
N VAL A 114 -11.02 2.28 -23.43
CA VAL A 114 -9.98 1.37 -22.96
C VAL A 114 -8.66 2.06 -22.61
N THR A 115 -8.03 1.66 -21.50
CA THR A 115 -6.68 2.11 -21.13
C THR A 115 -5.82 0.95 -20.62
N ASP A 116 -4.50 1.17 -20.55
CA ASP A 116 -3.53 0.17 -20.11
C ASP A 116 -3.76 -0.27 -18.65
N ALA A 117 -4.11 -1.54 -18.43
CA ALA A 117 -4.15 -2.14 -17.08
C ALA A 117 -2.87 -2.90 -16.70
N ARG A 118 -1.82 -2.79 -17.53
CA ARG A 118 -0.60 -3.60 -17.51
C ARG A 118 -0.92 -5.07 -17.72
N ARG A 119 0.13 -5.91 -17.75
CA ARG A 119 0.00 -7.39 -17.81
C ARG A 119 -0.87 -7.92 -18.96
N ARG A 120 -0.87 -7.21 -20.10
CA ARG A 120 -1.68 -7.55 -21.28
C ARG A 120 -3.19 -7.52 -21.00
N GLU A 121 -3.62 -6.70 -20.05
CA GLU A 121 -5.02 -6.43 -19.74
C GLU A 121 -5.36 -4.97 -20.03
N VAL A 122 -6.67 -4.69 -20.11
CA VAL A 122 -7.20 -3.34 -20.30
C VAL A 122 -8.16 -2.99 -19.17
N TYR A 123 -8.08 -1.73 -18.72
CA TYR A 123 -9.19 -1.12 -18.01
C TYR A 123 -10.21 -0.68 -19.04
N TRP A 124 -11.47 -1.02 -18.82
CA TRP A 124 -12.51 -0.73 -19.80
C TRP A 124 -13.80 -0.25 -19.15
N ALA A 125 -14.55 0.54 -19.88
CA ALA A 125 -15.92 0.92 -19.58
C ALA A 125 -16.69 1.20 -20.89
N ARG A 126 -18.00 0.94 -20.89
CA ARG A 126 -18.87 1.24 -22.03
C ARG A 126 -19.67 2.51 -21.75
N TYR A 127 -19.81 3.35 -22.76
CA TYR A 127 -20.51 4.61 -22.70
C TYR A 127 -21.58 4.68 -23.78
N ARG A 128 -22.65 5.43 -23.50
CA ARG A 128 -23.65 5.86 -24.47
C ARG A 128 -23.88 7.36 -24.30
N ASP A 129 -23.58 8.14 -25.34
CA ASP A 129 -23.78 9.59 -25.34
C ASP A 129 -23.13 10.27 -24.12
N GLY A 130 -21.90 9.88 -23.81
CA GLY A 130 -21.15 10.41 -22.67
C GLY A 130 -21.44 9.75 -21.32
N ALA A 131 -22.53 8.99 -21.18
CA ALA A 131 -22.91 8.35 -19.92
C ALA A 131 -22.38 6.91 -19.84
N ARG A 132 -21.73 6.55 -18.72
CA ARG A 132 -21.25 5.18 -18.49
C ARG A 132 -22.44 4.23 -18.32
N VAL A 133 -22.49 3.19 -19.14
CA VAL A 133 -23.53 2.13 -19.09
C VAL A 133 -23.02 0.80 -18.54
N ALA A 134 -21.70 0.56 -18.55
CA ALA A 134 -21.09 -0.61 -17.92
C ALA A 134 -19.63 -0.35 -17.50
N GLY A 135 -19.17 -1.11 -16.51
CA GLY A 135 -17.85 -0.92 -15.91
C GLY A 135 -17.80 0.25 -14.90
N PRO A 136 -16.60 0.73 -14.53
CA PRO A 136 -15.31 0.30 -15.06
C PRO A 136 -14.90 -1.09 -14.57
N ALA A 137 -14.21 -1.86 -15.40
CA ALA A 137 -13.74 -3.21 -15.11
C ALA A 137 -12.34 -3.46 -15.70
N VAL A 138 -11.76 -4.61 -15.38
CA VAL A 138 -10.44 -5.04 -15.86
C VAL A 138 -10.47 -6.51 -16.28
N CYS A 139 -9.98 -6.80 -17.48
CA CYS A 139 -9.76 -8.17 -17.99
C CYS A 139 -8.81 -8.13 -19.20
N ALA A 140 -8.49 -9.29 -19.77
CA ALA A 140 -7.75 -9.34 -21.02
C ALA A 140 -8.58 -8.72 -22.17
N PRO A 141 -7.95 -8.08 -23.16
CA PRO A 141 -8.67 -7.46 -24.28
C PRO A 141 -9.65 -8.42 -24.99
N ALA A 142 -9.25 -9.68 -25.15
CA ALA A 142 -10.07 -10.72 -25.78
C ALA A 142 -11.33 -11.10 -24.97
N ASP A 143 -11.36 -10.79 -23.68
CA ASP A 143 -12.49 -11.07 -22.78
C ASP A 143 -13.42 -9.86 -22.60
N VAL A 144 -13.10 -8.72 -23.22
CA VAL A 144 -13.96 -7.53 -23.21
C VAL A 144 -15.07 -7.73 -24.22
N ASP A 145 -16.33 -7.71 -23.77
CA ASP A 145 -17.49 -7.64 -24.66
C ASP A 145 -17.75 -6.18 -25.08
N PRO A 146 -17.49 -5.79 -26.35
CA PRO A 146 -17.77 -4.45 -26.83
C PRO A 146 -19.28 -4.17 -26.97
N ALA A 147 -20.12 -5.22 -26.96
CA ALA A 147 -21.56 -5.16 -27.24
C ALA A 147 -21.89 -4.36 -28.51
N ASP A 148 -22.68 -3.30 -28.41
CA ASP A 148 -23.10 -2.45 -29.52
C ASP A 148 -22.18 -1.25 -29.76
N ALA A 149 -20.97 -1.22 -29.18
CA ALA A 149 -20.01 -0.14 -29.41
C ALA A 149 -19.69 0.00 -30.90
N VAL A 150 -19.79 1.23 -31.42
CA VAL A 150 -19.48 1.55 -32.83
C VAL A 150 -18.09 2.19 -32.98
N ALA A 151 -17.44 2.51 -31.87
CA ALA A 151 -16.11 3.10 -31.83
C ALA A 151 -15.43 2.79 -30.50
N VAL A 152 -14.11 2.97 -30.46
CA VAL A 152 -13.28 2.79 -29.27
C VAL A 152 -12.42 4.04 -29.00
N ALA A 153 -12.31 4.46 -27.75
CA ALA A 153 -11.49 5.59 -27.32
C ALA A 153 -10.46 5.16 -26.27
N GLY A 154 -9.36 5.90 -26.18
CA GLY A 154 -8.27 5.65 -25.24
C GLY A 154 -6.89 5.55 -25.90
N SER A 155 -5.93 4.92 -25.22
CA SER A 155 -4.54 4.83 -25.69
C SER A 155 -4.46 4.09 -27.04
N PRO A 156 -3.70 4.57 -28.06
CA PRO A 156 -3.75 4.01 -29.40
C PRO A 156 -3.34 2.53 -29.44
N ALA A 157 -2.29 2.19 -28.68
CA ALA A 157 -1.82 0.81 -28.53
C ALA A 157 -2.86 -0.15 -27.93
N HIS A 158 -3.91 0.36 -27.29
CA HIS A 158 -4.98 -0.43 -26.68
C HIS A 158 -6.27 -0.37 -27.49
N THR A 159 -6.56 0.74 -28.17
CA THR A 159 -7.69 0.82 -29.10
C THR A 159 -7.48 -0.10 -30.31
N GLU A 160 -6.24 -0.26 -30.78
CA GLU A 160 -5.85 -1.18 -31.86
C GLU A 160 -6.08 -2.68 -31.53
N LEU A 161 -6.34 -3.02 -30.26
CA LEU A 161 -6.67 -4.39 -29.83
C LEU A 161 -8.14 -4.76 -30.12
N PHE A 162 -8.94 -3.80 -30.58
CA PHE A 162 -10.35 -3.95 -30.86
C PHE A 162 -10.62 -3.68 -32.34
N ASP A 163 -11.48 -4.48 -32.96
CA ASP A 163 -11.94 -4.29 -34.34
C ASP A 163 -13.03 -3.20 -34.41
N LEU A 164 -12.67 -1.99 -33.94
CA LEU A 164 -13.54 -0.82 -33.87
C LEU A 164 -12.79 0.43 -34.34
N PRO A 165 -13.47 1.39 -35.00
CA PRO A 165 -12.88 2.69 -35.30
C PRO A 165 -12.38 3.40 -34.03
N GLY A 166 -11.10 3.80 -34.03
CA GLY A 166 -10.51 4.59 -32.96
C GLY A 166 -10.96 6.06 -32.99
N LEU A 167 -11.34 6.61 -31.85
CA LEU A 167 -11.60 8.04 -31.68
C LEU A 167 -10.32 8.78 -31.26
N ASP A 168 -10.18 10.04 -31.67
CA ASP A 168 -9.10 10.94 -31.25
C ASP A 168 -9.36 11.50 -29.83
N ILE A 169 -9.52 10.59 -28.87
CA ILE A 169 -9.72 10.88 -27.44
C ILE A 169 -8.89 9.89 -26.65
N THR A 170 -7.63 10.25 -26.42
CA THR A 170 -6.60 9.28 -26.01
C THR A 170 -6.47 9.12 -24.49
N TYR A 171 -6.56 10.23 -23.78
CA TYR A 171 -6.35 10.33 -22.33
C TYR A 171 -7.40 11.28 -21.71
N PRO A 172 -7.57 11.28 -20.38
CA PRO A 172 -8.40 12.26 -19.70
C PRO A 172 -7.94 13.68 -20.03
N THR A 173 -8.82 14.50 -20.59
CA THR A 173 -8.55 15.92 -20.85
C THR A 173 -9.02 16.76 -19.67
N PRO A 174 -8.50 17.99 -19.48
CA PRO A 174 -8.99 18.92 -18.45
C PRO A 174 -10.50 19.14 -18.51
N ALA A 175 -11.05 19.39 -19.71
CA ALA A 175 -12.49 19.53 -19.90
C ALA A 175 -13.25 18.23 -19.56
N GLY A 176 -12.70 17.07 -19.92
CA GLY A 176 -13.29 15.77 -19.60
C GLY A 176 -13.33 15.50 -18.10
N LEU A 177 -12.26 15.81 -17.38
CA LEU A 177 -12.20 15.68 -15.91
C LEU A 177 -13.27 16.55 -15.23
N VAL A 178 -13.38 17.82 -15.64
CA VAL A 178 -14.41 18.74 -15.11
C VAL A 178 -15.83 18.27 -15.45
N ALA A 179 -16.05 17.77 -16.67
CA ALA A 179 -17.35 17.26 -17.10
C ALA A 179 -17.75 15.94 -16.40
N ALA A 180 -16.79 15.17 -15.89
CA ALA A 180 -17.05 13.94 -15.15
C ALA A 180 -17.47 14.17 -13.69
N VAL A 181 -17.38 15.41 -13.18
CA VAL A 181 -17.89 15.76 -11.84
C VAL A 181 -19.42 15.74 -11.87
N ARG A 182 -20.03 14.87 -11.06
CA ARG A 182 -21.49 14.62 -11.04
C ARG A 182 -22.30 15.82 -10.56
N ASP A 183 -21.93 16.35 -9.40
CA ASP A 183 -22.55 17.52 -8.81
C ASP A 183 -21.47 18.41 -8.20
N TRP A 184 -21.51 19.69 -8.57
CA TRP A 184 -20.60 20.71 -8.09
C TRP A 184 -21.15 21.52 -6.91
N ASN A 185 -22.42 21.28 -6.55
CA ASN A 185 -23.08 21.92 -5.42
C ASN A 185 -22.98 21.05 -4.14
N GLU A 186 -22.62 19.77 -4.29
CA GLU A 186 -22.35 18.88 -3.17
C GLU A 186 -20.90 19.00 -2.71
N ALA A 187 -20.67 18.86 -1.41
CA ALA A 187 -19.33 18.79 -0.87
C ALA A 187 -18.65 17.51 -1.39
N PRO A 188 -17.39 17.59 -1.86
CA PRO A 188 -16.71 16.42 -2.40
C PRO A 188 -16.48 15.35 -1.32
N GLU A 189 -16.70 14.10 -1.69
CA GLU A 189 -16.36 12.95 -0.87
C GLU A 189 -14.84 12.78 -0.71
N SER A 190 -14.43 11.94 0.25
CA SER A 190 -13.02 11.53 0.35
C SER A 190 -12.56 10.85 -0.93
N LEU A 191 -11.33 11.16 -1.37
CA LEU A 191 -10.76 10.55 -2.57
C LEU A 191 -10.56 9.05 -2.38
N VAL A 192 -11.34 8.24 -3.10
CA VAL A 192 -11.22 6.77 -3.10
C VAL A 192 -10.58 6.30 -4.41
N PRO A 193 -9.44 5.58 -4.35
CA PRO A 193 -8.80 5.07 -5.56
C PRO A 193 -9.59 3.89 -6.16
N LEU A 194 -9.81 3.91 -7.47
CA LEU A 194 -10.45 2.83 -8.22
C LEU A 194 -9.45 1.71 -8.55
N TYR A 195 -9.06 0.94 -7.52
CA TYR A 195 -8.23 -0.25 -7.68
C TYR A 195 -9.09 -1.45 -8.14
N LEU A 196 -9.30 -1.56 -9.45
CA LEU A 196 -10.07 -2.66 -10.04
C LEU A 196 -9.30 -3.98 -10.09
N ARG A 197 -7.98 -3.91 -9.91
CA ARG A 197 -7.11 -5.06 -9.66
C ARG A 197 -6.41 -4.87 -8.32
N ARG A 198 -6.17 -5.96 -7.58
CA ARG A 198 -5.21 -5.92 -6.48
C ARG A 198 -3.85 -5.49 -7.06
N PRO A 199 -3.22 -4.42 -6.55
CA PRO A 199 -1.94 -3.96 -7.04
C PRO A 199 -0.89 -5.06 -7.02
N ASP A 200 -0.11 -5.16 -8.10
CA ASP A 200 1.02 -6.09 -8.20
C ASP A 200 2.26 -5.60 -7.51
N ALA A 201 2.36 -4.28 -7.41
CA ALA A 201 3.11 -3.67 -6.36
C ALA A 201 2.44 -4.10 -5.05
N LYS A 202 3.14 -4.90 -4.23
CA LYS A 202 3.01 -4.72 -2.78
C LYS A 202 3.02 -3.20 -2.57
N PRO A 203 1.98 -2.62 -1.96
CA PRO A 203 2.06 -1.22 -1.56
C PRO A 203 3.47 -1.01 -0.97
N PRO A 204 4.25 0.01 -1.36
CA PRO A 204 5.18 0.54 -0.40
C PRO A 204 4.28 0.83 0.80
N ALA A 205 4.58 0.14 1.90
CA ALA A 205 3.75 0.15 3.08
C ALA A 205 3.44 1.62 3.36
N THR A 206 2.14 1.95 3.34
CA THR A 206 1.53 3.29 3.46
C THR A 206 2.33 4.18 4.39
N ALA A 207 3.37 4.89 3.91
CA ALA A 207 4.48 5.40 4.75
C ALA A 207 4.47 4.72 6.12
N ALA A 208 4.63 3.38 6.13
CA ALA A 208 4.15 2.59 7.27
C ALA A 208 4.77 3.20 8.49
N VAL A 209 3.94 3.54 9.48
CA VAL A 209 4.45 3.99 10.76
C VAL A 209 5.59 3.03 11.10
N PRO A 210 6.83 3.53 11.15
CA PRO A 210 7.99 2.66 11.09
C PRO A 210 7.89 1.67 12.24
N VAL A 211 8.28 0.42 11.99
CA VAL A 211 8.26 -0.58 13.06
C VAL A 211 9.34 -0.19 14.06
N MET A 212 8.93 0.30 15.22
CA MET A 212 9.82 0.66 16.32
C MET A 212 10.00 -0.54 17.26
N LEU A 213 11.19 -0.66 17.83
CA LEU A 213 11.46 -1.60 18.92
C LEU A 213 11.55 -0.81 20.22
N ASP A 214 10.83 -1.26 21.23
CA ASP A 214 10.91 -0.74 22.59
C ASP A 214 10.64 -1.86 23.61
N ALA A 215 10.81 -1.57 24.90
CA ALA A 215 10.54 -2.55 25.95
C ALA A 215 9.05 -2.89 25.98
N LEU A 216 8.74 -4.18 26.16
CA LEU A 216 7.38 -4.58 26.54
C LEU A 216 7.06 -4.07 27.93
N VAL A 217 5.85 -3.55 28.11
CA VAL A 217 5.29 -3.15 29.41
C VAL A 217 4.11 -4.04 29.78
N ASP A 218 3.74 -4.06 31.06
CA ASP A 218 2.66 -4.93 31.55
C ASP A 218 1.33 -4.74 30.80
N SER A 219 1.01 -3.51 30.36
CA SER A 219 -0.19 -3.23 29.56
C SER A 219 -0.19 -3.88 28.17
N ASP A 220 0.94 -4.39 27.68
CA ASP A 220 1.02 -5.11 26.40
C ASP A 220 0.67 -6.60 26.54
N ALA A 221 0.61 -7.13 27.76
CA ALA A 221 0.51 -8.58 28.02
C ALA A 221 -0.72 -9.22 27.35
N GLU A 222 -1.87 -8.55 27.38
CA GLU A 222 -3.09 -9.01 26.70
C GLU A 222 -2.87 -9.13 25.18
N ARG A 223 -2.27 -8.11 24.58
CA ARG A 223 -2.00 -8.11 23.14
C ARG A 223 -0.97 -9.16 22.73
N CYS A 224 0.05 -9.39 23.55
CA CYS A 224 1.01 -10.47 23.32
C CYS A 224 0.34 -11.84 23.38
N ALA A 225 -0.53 -12.08 24.36
CA ALA A 225 -1.27 -13.34 24.47
C ALA A 225 -2.23 -13.57 23.29
N GLU A 226 -2.89 -12.52 22.79
CA GLU A 226 -3.70 -12.61 21.56
C GLU A 226 -2.87 -13.06 20.36
N LEU A 227 -1.70 -12.44 20.15
CA LEU A 227 -0.80 -12.80 19.05
C LEU A 227 -0.28 -14.23 19.22
N GLU A 228 0.12 -14.60 20.42
CA GLU A 228 0.60 -15.93 20.76
C GLU A 228 -0.48 -17.00 20.46
N ALA A 229 -1.73 -16.76 20.82
CA ALA A 229 -2.84 -17.65 20.50
C ALA A 229 -3.07 -17.79 18.98
N GLN A 230 -2.87 -16.73 18.20
CA GLN A 230 -3.00 -16.76 16.73
C GLN A 230 -1.85 -17.47 16.03
N LEU A 231 -0.65 -17.38 16.60
CA LEU A 231 0.58 -17.93 16.05
C LEU A 231 0.77 -19.40 16.47
N PHE A 232 0.40 -19.73 17.72
CA PHE A 232 0.74 -20.98 18.40
C PHE A 232 -0.48 -21.63 19.06
N GLY A 233 -1.71 -21.36 18.64
CA GLY A 233 -2.94 -21.87 19.26
C GLY A 233 -3.05 -23.40 19.39
N GLY A 234 -2.20 -24.19 18.71
CA GLY A 234 -2.09 -25.64 18.87
C GLY A 234 -1.00 -26.11 19.85
N ASP A 235 -0.20 -25.20 20.39
CA ASP A 235 1.09 -25.47 21.06
C ASP A 235 1.17 -24.86 22.47
N ASP A 236 0.05 -24.76 23.19
CA ASP A 236 -0.02 -24.16 24.53
C ASP A 236 0.43 -22.69 24.56
N PRO A 237 -0.30 -21.80 23.85
CA PRO A 237 0.08 -20.40 23.77
C PRO A 237 0.13 -19.76 25.16
N TRP A 238 1.16 -18.94 25.39
CA TRP A 238 1.30 -18.15 26.62
C TRP A 238 0.07 -17.26 26.86
N PRO A 239 -0.56 -17.38 28.03
CA PRO A 239 -1.62 -16.45 28.44
C PRO A 239 -1.02 -15.13 28.93
N ALA A 240 -1.85 -14.09 29.06
CA ALA A 240 -1.41 -12.74 29.43
C ALA A 240 -0.64 -12.72 30.75
N GLU A 241 -1.05 -13.53 31.74
CA GLU A 241 -0.39 -13.60 33.06
C GLU A 241 1.04 -14.14 32.96
N ALA A 242 1.33 -14.98 31.96
CA ALA A 242 2.69 -15.47 31.71
C ALA A 242 3.58 -14.35 31.18
N PHE A 243 3.07 -13.53 30.26
CA PHE A 243 3.76 -12.32 29.78
C PHE A 243 3.99 -11.31 30.90
N SER A 244 2.96 -10.94 31.67
CA SER A 244 3.07 -10.00 32.80
C SER A 244 4.14 -10.41 33.80
N ARG A 245 4.17 -11.69 34.18
CA ARG A 245 5.18 -12.23 35.10
C ARG A 245 6.59 -12.16 34.52
N ALA A 246 6.74 -12.45 33.23
CA ALA A 246 8.04 -12.43 32.56
C ALA A 246 8.58 -11.01 32.36
N ILE A 247 7.73 -10.06 31.98
CA ILE A 247 8.08 -8.64 31.81
C ILE A 247 8.56 -8.04 33.14
N GLY A 248 7.98 -8.46 34.27
CA GLY A 248 8.36 -7.98 35.61
C GLY A 248 9.62 -8.62 36.20
N ALA A 249 10.21 -9.64 35.57
CA ALA A 249 11.34 -10.38 36.12
C ALA A 249 12.68 -9.68 35.83
N ARG A 250 13.55 -9.59 36.85
CA ARG A 250 14.81 -8.80 36.78
C ARG A 250 15.87 -9.35 35.83
N ASP A 251 15.81 -10.64 35.58
CA ASP A 251 16.73 -11.41 34.74
C ASP A 251 16.14 -11.70 33.36
N HIS A 252 15.05 -11.02 33.00
CA HIS A 252 14.37 -11.15 31.72
C HIS A 252 14.53 -9.88 30.91
N HIS A 253 14.55 -10.03 29.59
CA HIS A 253 14.49 -8.93 28.63
C HIS A 253 13.43 -9.23 27.59
N TYR A 254 12.44 -8.34 27.49
CA TYR A 254 11.28 -8.49 26.63
C TYR A 254 11.08 -7.21 25.82
N VAL A 255 10.97 -7.39 24.51
CA VAL A 255 10.96 -6.32 23.52
C VAL A 255 9.70 -6.44 22.66
N ALA A 256 9.07 -5.31 22.36
CA ALA A 256 7.93 -5.19 21.46
C ALA A 256 8.38 -4.64 20.11
N ALA A 257 7.76 -5.10 19.04
CA ALA A 257 7.77 -4.43 17.74
C ALA A 257 6.43 -3.73 17.55
N ARG A 258 6.44 -2.40 17.34
CA ARG A 258 5.22 -1.58 17.25
C ARG A 258 5.04 -0.87 15.92
N VAL A 259 3.79 -0.75 15.49
CA VAL A 259 3.36 0.15 14.41
C VAL A 259 2.43 1.18 15.04
N GLY A 260 2.91 2.40 15.26
CA GLY A 260 2.26 3.35 16.18
C GLY A 260 2.31 2.79 17.60
N ASP A 261 1.17 2.77 18.29
CA ASP A 261 1.07 2.21 19.65
C ASP A 261 0.79 0.69 19.65
N ALA A 262 0.45 0.11 18.49
CA ALA A 262 0.02 -1.28 18.39
C ALA A 262 1.22 -2.24 18.35
N VAL A 263 1.23 -3.21 19.27
CA VAL A 263 2.18 -4.34 19.24
C VAL A 263 1.85 -5.27 18.08
N VAL A 264 2.81 -5.44 17.18
CA VAL A 264 2.76 -6.31 15.99
C VAL A 264 3.77 -7.45 16.04
N GLY A 265 4.59 -7.51 17.08
CA GLY A 265 5.51 -8.61 17.36
C GLY A 265 6.17 -8.43 18.72
N TYR A 266 6.79 -9.49 19.22
CA TYR A 266 7.43 -9.53 20.53
C TYR A 266 8.56 -10.55 20.54
N GLY A 267 9.50 -10.37 21.47
CA GLY A 267 10.55 -11.33 21.78
C GLY A 267 10.86 -11.31 23.27
N GLY A 268 11.20 -12.45 23.83
CA GLY A 268 11.57 -12.61 25.23
C GLY A 268 12.76 -13.53 25.42
N ILE A 269 13.71 -13.11 26.24
CA ILE A 269 14.88 -13.89 26.63
C ILE A 269 15.08 -13.79 28.15
N ALA A 270 15.56 -14.85 28.78
CA ALA A 270 15.97 -14.83 30.18
C ALA A 270 17.42 -15.21 30.35
N ARG A 271 18.09 -14.55 31.29
CA ARG A 271 19.41 -14.90 31.77
C ARG A 271 19.32 -16.00 32.81
N LEU A 272 20.06 -17.07 32.58
CA LEU A 272 20.19 -18.20 33.47
C LEU A 272 21.42 -18.06 34.38
N GLY A 273 21.29 -18.52 35.62
CA GLY A 273 22.38 -18.53 36.61
C GLY A 273 22.58 -17.19 37.34
N ARG A 274 23.40 -17.23 38.40
CA ARG A 274 23.65 -16.08 39.29
C ARG A 274 25.03 -15.46 39.15
N THR A 275 25.98 -16.17 38.55
CA THR A 275 27.37 -15.76 38.37
C THR A 275 27.84 -16.03 36.94
N PRO A 276 28.63 -15.13 36.33
CA PRO A 276 29.18 -15.35 34.98
C PRO A 276 30.08 -16.60 34.89
N PRO A 277 30.27 -17.17 33.67
CA PRO A 277 29.61 -16.77 32.42
C PRO A 277 28.12 -17.14 32.45
N PHE A 278 27.29 -16.22 31.95
CA PHE A 278 25.84 -16.42 31.91
C PHE A 278 25.43 -17.20 30.67
N GLU A 279 24.41 -18.04 30.82
CA GLU A 279 23.66 -18.62 29.72
C GLU A 279 22.33 -17.89 29.58
N TYR A 280 21.72 -17.97 28.40
CA TYR A 280 20.46 -17.30 28.12
C TYR A 280 19.53 -18.24 27.36
N GLU A 281 18.23 -18.11 27.58
CA GLU A 281 17.20 -18.90 26.91
C GLU A 281 16.18 -17.96 26.27
N VAL A 282 16.01 -18.06 24.96
CA VAL A 282 14.93 -17.36 24.25
C VAL A 282 13.64 -18.12 24.53
N HIS A 283 12.72 -17.48 25.25
CA HIS A 283 11.45 -18.10 25.65
C HIS A 283 10.43 -18.10 24.52
N THR A 284 10.26 -16.95 23.86
CA THR A 284 9.28 -16.79 22.79
C THR A 284 9.70 -15.67 21.85
N ILE A 285 9.34 -15.82 20.57
CA ILE A 285 9.48 -14.77 19.57
C ILE A 285 8.34 -14.93 18.55
N GLY A 286 7.55 -13.87 18.42
CA GLY A 286 6.34 -13.88 17.60
C GLY A 286 6.23 -12.60 16.77
N VAL A 287 5.73 -12.74 15.54
CA VAL A 287 5.40 -11.60 14.67
C VAL A 287 4.04 -11.87 14.06
N ASP A 288 3.13 -10.91 14.18
CA ASP A 288 1.82 -10.92 13.56
C ASP A 288 1.92 -11.32 12.08
N LYS A 289 1.09 -12.28 11.63
CA LYS A 289 1.09 -12.80 10.25
C LYS A 289 0.98 -11.71 9.20
N ALA A 290 0.26 -10.62 9.48
CA ALA A 290 0.14 -9.46 8.57
C ALA A 290 1.46 -8.67 8.42
N HIS A 291 2.37 -8.82 9.38
CA HIS A 291 3.64 -8.09 9.48
C HIS A 291 4.88 -8.96 9.23
N GLN A 292 4.70 -10.27 9.01
CA GLN A 292 5.79 -11.20 8.66
C GLN A 292 6.42 -10.92 7.29
N GLY A 293 7.62 -11.45 7.06
CA GLY A 293 8.38 -11.26 5.82
C GLY A 293 8.95 -9.84 5.62
N ARG A 294 8.96 -9.01 6.68
CA ARG A 294 9.47 -7.63 6.69
C ARG A 294 10.74 -7.44 7.53
N GLY A 295 11.39 -8.54 7.95
CA GLY A 295 12.60 -8.51 8.77
C GLY A 295 12.39 -8.22 10.26
N ILE A 296 11.15 -8.09 10.74
CA ILE A 296 10.83 -7.78 12.15
C ILE A 296 11.38 -8.85 13.09
N GLY A 297 11.16 -10.14 12.80
CA GLY A 297 11.67 -11.24 13.61
C GLY A 297 13.20 -11.25 13.72
N ARG A 298 13.91 -10.87 12.64
CA ARG A 298 15.38 -10.73 12.67
C ARG A 298 15.80 -9.60 13.60
N ARG A 299 15.10 -8.46 13.57
CA ARG A 299 15.40 -7.30 14.44
C ARG A 299 15.11 -7.61 15.91
N LEU A 300 13.99 -8.27 16.21
CA LEU A 300 13.66 -8.75 17.55
C LEU A 300 14.75 -9.70 18.07
N LEU A 301 15.13 -10.71 17.27
CA LEU A 301 16.19 -11.63 17.65
C LEU A 301 17.53 -10.93 17.87
N ALA A 302 17.89 -9.96 17.03
CA ALA A 302 19.12 -9.19 17.20
C ALA A 302 19.15 -8.44 18.54
N ASP A 303 18.03 -7.82 18.92
CA ASP A 303 17.87 -7.14 20.22
C ASP A 303 18.02 -8.11 21.41
N LEU A 304 17.41 -9.30 21.32
CA LEU A 304 17.58 -10.35 22.34
C LEU A 304 19.05 -10.83 22.45
N LEU A 305 19.74 -10.96 21.32
CA LEU A 305 21.15 -11.38 21.29
C LEU A 305 22.10 -10.29 21.78
N GLU A 306 21.76 -9.02 21.59
CA GLU A 306 22.50 -7.88 22.16
C GLU A 306 22.38 -7.87 23.68
N TYR A 307 21.19 -8.14 24.24
CA TYR A 307 21.03 -8.33 25.68
C TYR A 307 21.86 -9.50 26.23
N ALA A 308 21.96 -10.58 25.46
CA ALA A 308 22.72 -11.78 25.81
C ALA A 308 24.20 -11.74 25.42
N ASP A 309 24.73 -10.57 25.06
CA ASP A 309 26.10 -10.45 24.57
C ASP A 309 27.13 -11.03 25.56
N GLY A 310 28.13 -11.74 25.01
CA GLY A 310 29.12 -12.50 25.78
C GLY A 310 28.61 -13.79 26.45
N GLY A 311 27.35 -14.18 26.25
CA GLY A 311 26.77 -15.43 26.78
C GLY A 311 26.44 -16.47 25.72
N VAL A 312 26.25 -17.71 26.17
CA VAL A 312 25.72 -18.80 25.34
C VAL A 312 24.20 -18.69 25.32
N VAL A 313 23.59 -18.76 24.14
CA VAL A 313 22.13 -18.62 23.97
C VAL A 313 21.52 -19.93 23.48
N TYR A 314 20.43 -20.34 24.12
CA TYR A 314 19.65 -21.53 23.76
C TYR A 314 18.24 -21.15 23.33
N LEU A 315 17.65 -22.00 22.49
CA LEU A 315 16.24 -21.94 22.12
C LEU A 315 15.71 -23.31 21.69
N GLU A 316 14.39 -23.47 21.75
CA GLU A 316 13.67 -24.56 21.10
C GLU A 316 12.82 -24.06 19.93
N VAL A 317 12.84 -24.82 18.84
CA VAL A 317 12.04 -24.52 17.65
C VAL A 317 11.43 -25.78 17.08
N ARG A 318 10.16 -25.72 16.65
CA ARG A 318 9.52 -26.84 15.93
C ARG A 318 10.33 -27.27 14.72
N THR A 319 10.45 -28.57 14.52
CA THR A 319 11.22 -29.14 13.40
C THR A 319 10.64 -28.80 12.02
N ASP A 320 9.34 -28.50 11.95
CA ASP A 320 8.63 -28.08 10.73
C ASP A 320 8.64 -26.56 10.48
N ASN A 321 9.21 -25.76 11.39
CA ASN A 321 9.31 -24.31 11.24
C ASN A 321 10.56 -23.89 10.45
N ALA A 322 10.57 -24.22 9.16
CA ALA A 322 11.70 -23.97 8.26
C ALA A 322 12.14 -22.50 8.22
N ALA A 323 11.21 -21.54 8.35
CA ALA A 323 11.51 -20.12 8.33
C ALA A 323 12.28 -19.67 9.59
N ALA A 324 11.85 -20.10 10.78
CA ALA A 324 12.54 -19.78 12.03
C ALA A 324 13.91 -20.47 12.10
N ILE A 325 13.98 -21.75 11.71
CA ILE A 325 15.25 -22.49 11.65
C ILE A 325 16.26 -21.79 10.74
N ALA A 326 15.84 -21.34 9.56
CA ALA A 326 16.71 -20.60 8.64
C ALA A 326 17.19 -19.28 9.26
N LEU A 327 16.32 -18.55 9.94
CA LEU A 327 16.68 -17.32 10.66
C LEU A 327 17.71 -17.57 11.76
N TYR A 328 17.50 -18.59 12.60
CA TYR A 328 18.42 -18.91 13.69
C TYR A 328 19.80 -19.34 13.18
N ARG A 329 19.84 -20.17 12.13
CA ARG A 329 21.11 -20.59 11.50
C ARG A 329 21.87 -19.41 10.91
N ASP A 330 21.18 -18.45 10.29
CA ASP A 330 21.80 -17.25 9.70
C ASP A 330 22.52 -16.38 10.73
N VAL A 331 22.10 -16.41 11.99
CA VAL A 331 22.74 -15.65 13.08
C VAL A 331 23.65 -16.51 13.98
N GLY A 332 23.99 -17.72 13.54
CA GLY A 332 25.00 -18.57 14.15
C GLY A 332 24.49 -19.61 15.16
N PHE A 333 23.18 -19.85 15.24
CA PHE A 333 22.69 -21.00 16.00
C PHE A 333 22.96 -22.31 15.26
N VAL A 334 23.39 -23.32 16.00
CA VAL A 334 23.54 -24.70 15.54
C VAL A 334 22.57 -25.61 16.28
N GLU A 335 22.08 -26.65 15.60
CA GLU A 335 21.27 -27.68 16.23
C GLU A 335 22.15 -28.57 17.12
N THR A 336 21.76 -28.72 18.38
CA THR A 336 22.49 -29.53 19.38
C THR A 336 21.71 -30.76 19.83
N GLY A 337 20.42 -30.82 19.54
CA GLY A 337 19.59 -31.98 19.89
C GLY A 337 18.16 -31.91 19.35
N LEU A 338 17.45 -33.03 19.54
CA LEU A 338 16.05 -33.22 19.15
C LEU A 338 15.23 -33.63 20.37
N ARG A 339 14.21 -32.83 20.73
CA ARG A 339 13.23 -33.13 21.78
C ARG A 339 11.98 -33.71 21.12
N LYS A 340 11.78 -35.01 21.27
CA LYS A 340 10.62 -35.71 20.71
C LYS A 340 9.34 -35.35 21.46
N ARG A 341 8.25 -35.08 20.74
CA ARG A 341 6.92 -34.73 21.29
C ARG A 341 7.00 -33.62 22.34
N TYR A 342 7.79 -32.60 22.05
CA TYR A 342 8.03 -31.49 22.96
C TYR A 342 6.80 -30.59 23.10
N TYR A 343 6.14 -30.29 21.98
CA TYR A 343 4.93 -29.48 21.97
C TYR A 343 3.70 -30.33 22.28
N ARG A 344 2.65 -29.73 22.86
CA ARG A 344 1.44 -30.46 23.31
C ARG A 344 0.70 -31.17 22.18
N ASN A 345 0.78 -30.68 20.95
CA ASN A 345 0.22 -31.34 19.77
C ASN A 345 1.03 -32.58 19.31
N GLY A 346 2.12 -32.92 19.99
CA GLY A 346 2.99 -34.04 19.68
C GLY A 346 4.13 -33.71 18.71
N ALA A 347 4.29 -32.46 18.28
CA ALA A 347 5.39 -32.05 17.41
C ALA A 347 6.75 -32.09 18.13
N ASP A 348 7.80 -32.41 17.38
CA ASP A 348 9.17 -32.42 17.84
C ASP A 348 9.78 -31.00 17.81
N ALA A 349 10.79 -30.76 18.65
CA ALA A 349 11.56 -29.52 18.65
C ALA A 349 13.06 -29.79 18.47
N TYR A 350 13.72 -28.96 17.67
CA TYR A 350 15.17 -28.84 17.72
C TYR A 350 15.55 -27.96 18.91
N THR A 351 16.52 -28.43 19.71
CA THR A 351 17.27 -27.56 20.60
C THR A 351 18.40 -26.94 19.80
N MET A 352 18.49 -25.62 19.81
CA MET A 352 19.54 -24.88 19.11
C MET A 352 20.35 -24.05 20.10
N ARG A 353 21.64 -23.89 19.79
CA ARG A 353 22.62 -23.19 20.63
C ARG A 353 23.45 -22.22 19.78
N ARG A 354 23.69 -21.02 20.29
CA ARG A 354 24.66 -20.05 19.76
C ARG A 354 25.73 -19.81 20.81
N GLU A 355 26.99 -19.96 20.42
CA GLU A 355 28.13 -19.65 21.28
C GLU A 355 28.22 -18.14 21.52
N ALA A 356 28.90 -17.74 22.60
CA ALA A 356 29.22 -16.35 22.84
C ALA A 356 30.02 -15.78 21.67
N SER A 357 29.67 -14.57 21.22
CA SER A 357 30.46 -13.82 20.23
C SER A 357 31.88 -13.63 20.80
N SER A 358 32.91 -13.97 20.02
CA SER A 358 34.33 -13.83 20.41
C SER A 358 34.81 -12.39 20.40
#